data_AF-A0AAC9N729-F1
#
_entry.id   AF-A0AAC9N729-F1
#
_cell.length_a   1.000
_cell.length_b   1.000
_cell.length_c   1.000
_cell.angle_alpha   90.00
_cell.angle_beta   90.00
_cell.angle_gamma   90.00
#
_symmetry.space_group_name_H-M   'P 1'
#
loop_
_entity.id
_entity.type
_entity.pdbx_description
1 polymer ?
#
loop_
_entity_poly.entity_id
_entity_poly.type
_entity_poly.pdbx_seq_one_letter_code
_entity_poly.pdbx_strand_id
1 'polypeptide(L)' 'MERIKRETIDPLEFIKNLNGEPSWIGNDQTPLNSKGIKMKFICQMNSETIIDDFCGREIYLFYDVVDKVAVQIHQFN' A
#
# COMPACT_ATOMS: atom_id res chain seq x y z
N MET A 1 25.01 26.57 8.92
CA MET A 1 23.90 25.74 8.42
C MET A 1 24.39 24.32 8.30
N GLU A 2 24.11 23.47 9.27
CA GLU A 2 24.36 22.03 9.13
C GLU A 2 23.38 21.47 8.09
N ARG A 3 23.92 20.88 7.02
CA ARG A 3 23.12 20.01 6.15
C ARG A 3 22.76 18.78 6.98
N ILE A 4 21.50 18.68 7.40
CA ILE A 4 20.93 17.43 7.89
C ILE A 4 21.22 16.39 6.80
N LYS A 5 22.10 15.42 7.09
CA LYS A 5 22.26 14.24 6.25
C LYS A 5 20.93 13.50 6.33
N ARG A 6 20.07 13.67 5.33
CA ARG A 6 18.95 12.74 5.15
C ARG A 6 19.60 11.40 4.86
N GLU A 7 19.50 10.48 5.80
CA GLU A 7 19.82 9.08 5.53
C GLU A 7 19.03 8.68 4.28
N THR A 8 19.73 8.15 3.28
CA THR A 8 19.09 7.57 2.10
C THR A 8 18.34 6.34 2.59
N ILE A 9 17.03 6.46 2.73
CA ILE A 9 16.19 5.34 3.09
C ILE A 9 15.95 4.51 1.83
N ASP A 10 16.16 3.20 1.90
CA ASP A 10 15.85 2.31 0.80
C ASP A 10 14.31 2.19 0.69
N PRO A 11 13.69 2.57 -0.45
CA PRO A 11 12.24 2.43 -0.62
C PRO A 11 11.71 1.01 -0.39
N LEU A 12 12.55 -0.02 -0.57
CA LEU A 12 12.19 -1.41 -0.32
C LEU A 12 11.96 -1.71 1.17
N GLU A 13 12.50 -0.92 2.08
CA GLU A 13 12.26 -1.10 3.53
C GLU A 13 10.82 -0.78 3.93
N PHE A 14 10.11 0.00 3.12
CA PHE A 14 8.72 0.39 3.36
C PHE A 14 7.69 -0.44 2.60
N ILE A 15 8.10 -1.05 1.49
CA ILE A 15 7.23 -1.87 0.65
C ILE A 15 7.14 -3.26 1.26
N LYS A 16 5.96 -3.59 1.78
CA LYS A 16 5.63 -4.91 2.33
C LYS A 16 4.92 -5.75 1.27
N ASN A 17 5.13 -7.06 1.34
CA ASN A 17 4.42 -8.07 0.55
C ASN A 17 4.42 -7.82 -0.96
N LEU A 18 5.49 -7.24 -1.52
CA LEU A 18 5.60 -7.00 -2.96
C LEU A 18 5.39 -8.29 -3.76
N ASN A 19 4.41 -8.29 -4.66
CA ASN A 19 3.99 -9.43 -5.48
C ASN A 19 3.55 -10.67 -4.65
N GLY A 20 3.14 -10.45 -3.40
CA GLY A 20 2.59 -11.46 -2.50
C GLY A 20 1.08 -11.31 -2.32
N GLU A 21 0.60 -11.47 -1.08
CA GLU A 21 -0.79 -11.28 -0.68
C GLU A 21 -0.91 -10.14 0.35
N PRO A 22 -2.05 -9.41 0.39
CA PRO A 22 -2.27 -8.38 1.40
C PRO A 22 -2.42 -8.99 2.80
N SER A 23 -1.75 -8.38 3.78
CA SER A 23 -1.98 -8.63 5.19
C SER A 23 -2.99 -7.62 5.72
N TRP A 24 -4.25 -8.04 5.78
CA TRP A 24 -5.36 -7.20 6.23
C TRP A 24 -5.31 -6.95 7.73
N ILE A 25 -5.60 -5.71 8.12
CA ILE A 25 -5.88 -5.36 9.52
C ILE A 25 -7.29 -5.81 9.89
N GLY A 26 -8.25 -5.60 8.98
CA GLY A 26 -9.66 -5.96 9.15
C GLY A 26 -10.11 -7.08 8.20
N ASN A 27 -11.32 -6.92 7.67
CA ASN A 27 -11.87 -7.84 6.68
C ASN A 27 -11.18 -7.66 5.31
N ASP A 28 -11.33 -8.67 4.44
CA ASP A 28 -10.93 -8.57 3.04
C ASP A 28 -11.66 -7.42 2.36
N GLN A 29 -10.89 -6.47 1.85
CA GLN A 29 -11.38 -5.31 1.09
C GLN A 29 -10.78 -5.28 -0.32
N THR A 30 -10.40 -6.45 -0.85
CA THR A 30 -9.89 -6.57 -2.22
C THR A 30 -10.91 -5.95 -3.19
N PRO A 31 -10.53 -4.89 -3.92
CA PRO A 31 -11.45 -4.23 -4.83
C PRO A 31 -11.83 -5.17 -5.97
N LEU A 32 -13.07 -5.02 -6.44
CA LEU A 32 -13.57 -5.68 -7.63
C LEU A 32 -13.53 -4.71 -8.81
N ASN A 33 -13.17 -5.20 -9.99
CA ASN A 33 -13.20 -4.41 -11.22
C ASN A 33 -14.62 -4.30 -11.82
N SER A 34 -14.74 -3.66 -12.99
CA SER A 34 -16.00 -3.49 -13.72
C SER A 34 -16.74 -4.80 -14.05
N LYS A 35 -16.04 -5.95 -13.99
CA LYS A 35 -16.59 -7.30 -14.22
C LYS A 35 -16.85 -8.09 -12.93
N GLY A 36 -16.65 -7.49 -11.75
CA GLY A 36 -16.80 -8.18 -10.47
C GLY A 36 -15.64 -9.13 -10.13
N ILE A 37 -14.50 -9.02 -10.81
CA ILE A 37 -13.30 -9.86 -10.56
C ILE A 37 -12.39 -9.13 -9.57
N LYS A 38 -11.85 -9.86 -8.58
CA LYS A 38 -10.85 -9.32 -7.65
C LYS A 38 -9.63 -8.79 -8.39
N MET A 39 -9.26 -7.55 -8.09
CA MET A 39 -8.06 -6.92 -8.63
C MET A 39 -6.78 -7.59 -8.11
N LYS A 40 -5.69 -7.49 -8.87
CA LYS A 40 -4.40 -8.08 -8.49
C LYS A 40 -3.70 -7.19 -7.47
N PHE A 41 -3.31 -7.75 -6.34
CA PHE A 41 -2.46 -7.06 -5.36
C PHE A 41 -1.06 -6.80 -5.90
N ILE A 42 -0.50 -5.62 -5.62
CA ILE A 42 0.89 -5.25 -5.95
C ILE A 42 1.74 -5.28 -4.69
N CYS A 43 1.39 -4.45 -3.71
CA CYS A 43 2.13 -4.29 -2.46
C CYS A 43 1.30 -3.56 -1.42
N GLN A 44 1.79 -3.52 -0.18
CA GLN A 44 1.27 -2.65 0.87
C GLN A 44 2.42 -1.89 1.55
N MET A 45 2.10 -0.80 2.25
CA MET A 45 3.07 -0.01 3.00
C MET A 45 2.43 0.61 4.23
N ASN A 46 3.20 0.76 5.30
CA ASN A 46 2.80 1.59 6.43
C ASN A 46 3.11 3.05 6.10
N SER A 47 2.08 3.89 6.03
CA SER A 47 2.26 5.31 5.75
C SER A 47 2.85 6.10 6.93
N GLU A 48 2.71 5.61 8.17
CA GLU A 48 3.27 6.23 9.38
C GLU A 48 4.76 6.52 9.21
N THR A 49 5.50 5.54 8.68
CA THR A 49 6.95 5.61 8.52
C THR A 49 7.42 6.57 7.41
N ILE A 50 6.48 7.11 6.62
CA ILE A 50 6.77 7.97 5.47
C ILE A 50 6.26 9.41 5.68
N ILE A 51 5.08 9.57 6.28
CA ILE A 51 4.39 10.87 6.40
C ILE A 51 4.13 11.33 7.85
N ASP A 52 4.65 10.62 8.85
CA ASP A 52 4.51 10.93 10.29
C ASP A 52 3.02 11.06 10.74
N ASP A 53 2.12 10.27 10.13
CA ASP A 53 0.71 10.21 10.51
C ASP A 53 0.44 8.96 11.36
N PHE A 54 0.29 9.19 12.67
CA PHE A 54 0.17 8.16 13.72
C PHE A 54 -1.18 7.42 13.74
N CYS A 55 -2.13 7.78 12.88
CA CYS A 55 -3.41 7.06 12.76
C CYS A 55 -3.30 5.74 11.95
N GLY A 56 -2.09 5.22 11.73
CA GLY A 56 -1.84 3.83 11.32
C GLY A 56 -2.60 3.40 10.07
N ARG A 57 -2.34 4.05 8.92
CA ARG A 57 -2.98 3.69 7.66
C ARG A 57 -2.08 2.75 6.88
N GLU A 58 -2.38 1.45 6.92
CA GLU A 58 -1.84 0.52 5.91
C GLU A 58 -2.46 0.89 4.56
N ILE A 59 -1.58 1.19 3.61
CA ILE A 59 -1.95 1.50 2.23
C ILE A 59 -1.74 0.25 1.41
N TYR A 60 -2.77 -0.20 0.70
CA TYR A 60 -2.72 -1.35 -0.18
C TYR A 60 -2.90 -0.90 -1.62
N LEU A 61 -2.03 -1.36 -2.51
CA LEU A 61 -2.09 -1.03 -3.93
C LEU A 61 -2.51 -2.26 -4.74
N PHE A 62 -3.53 -2.07 -5.56
CA PHE A 62 -4.08 -3.07 -6.47
C PHE A 62 -4.03 -2.57 -7.91
N TYR A 63 -3.97 -3.49 -8.86
CA TYR A 63 -4.07 -3.19 -10.28
C TYR A 63 -5.03 -4.16 -10.95
N ASP A 64 -5.91 -3.62 -11.78
CA ASP A 64 -6.73 -4.40 -12.66
C ASP A 64 -6.13 -4.47 -14.06
N VAL A 65 -5.89 -5.70 -14.51
CA VAL A 65 -5.39 -5.97 -15.85
C VAL A 65 -6.46 -5.81 -16.92
N VAL A 66 -7.75 -5.82 -16.56
CA VAL A 66 -8.88 -5.66 -17.49
C VAL A 66 -9.12 -4.18 -17.77
N ASP A 67 -9.44 -3.40 -16.74
CA ASP A 67 -9.78 -1.99 -16.83
C ASP A 67 -8.53 -1.09 -16.92
N LYS A 68 -7.34 -1.65 -16.69
CA LYS A 68 -6.04 -0.94 -16.68
C LYS A 68 -5.98 0.19 -15.64
N VAL A 69 -6.61 -0.03 -14.49
CA VAL A 69 -6.70 0.95 -13.39
C VAL A 69 -5.96 0.43 -12.16
N ALA A 70 -5.23 1.33 -11.49
CA ALA A 70 -4.70 1.10 -10.16
C ALA A 70 -5.68 1.64 -9.10
N VAL A 71 -5.90 0.87 -8.05
CA VAL A 71 -6.75 1.26 -6.91
C VAL A 71 -5.92 1.19 -5.64
N GLN A 72 -5.98 2.27 -4.87
CA GLN A 72 -5.42 2.35 -3.54
C GLN A 72 -6.55 2.25 -2.52
N ILE A 73 -6.35 1.43 -1.49
CA ILE A 73 -7.26 1.39 -0.35
C ILE A 73 -6.49 1.57 0.96
N HIS A 74 -7.20 2.02 1.99
CA HIS A 74 -6.67 2.28 3.32
C HIS A 74 -7.48 1.53 4.37
N GLN A 75 -6.81 0.88 5.31
CA GLN A 75 -7.43 0.37 6.53
C GLN A 75 -6.90 1.13 7.74
N PHE A 76 -7.79 1.40 8.69
CA PHE A 76 -7.51 1.98 10.00
C PHE A 76 -7.95 0.98 11.07
N ASN A 77 -7.21 0.93 12.17
CA ASN A 77 -7.61 0.24 13.40
C ASN A 77 -8.71 1.01 14.14
#